data_AF-A0A2E0Z9A0-F1
#
_entry.id   AF-A0A2E0Z9A0-F1
#
_cell.length_a   1.000
_cell.length_b   1.000
_cell.length_c   1.000
_cell.angle_alpha   90.00
_cell.angle_beta   90.00
_cell.angle_gamma   90.00
#
_symmetry.space_group_name_H-M   'P 1'
#
loop_
_entity.id
_entity.type
_entity.pdbx_description
1 polymer ?
#
loop_
_entity_poly.entity_id
_entity_poly.type
_entity_poly.pdbx_seq_one_letter_code
_entity_poly.pdbx_strand_id
1 'polypeptide(L)'
;MKYVPPIIALLALLFVSALPQRSVQGASDEVSALPEKPDAPLAVTSTPTPLPQPTDEPAGTATPEPPRIPGRACLRINFEVSGDVAQVGTYEVAEVSGRSLASWDAQDGWQDSGWIYDLEISYDAVYVNVFYHPADGSDSITMAIFNPAPDTEYGWVARGMCHAVEVGWP
;
A
#
# COMPACT_ATOMS: atom_id res chain seq x y z
N MET A 1 8.04 -30.34 48.92
CA MET A 1 9.27 -30.00 48.18
C MET A 1 9.28 -28.50 47.99
N LYS A 2 10.30 -27.80 48.50
CA LYS A 2 10.40 -26.33 48.47
C LYS A 2 11.27 -25.94 47.27
N TYR A 3 10.71 -25.19 46.33
CA TYR A 3 11.41 -24.66 45.16
C TYR A 3 11.86 -23.23 45.45
N VAL A 4 13.16 -22.94 45.25
CA VAL A 4 13.76 -21.61 45.37
C VAL A 4 14.32 -21.25 43.99
N PRO A 5 13.87 -20.15 43.35
CA PRO A 5 14.48 -19.71 42.10
C PRO A 5 15.77 -18.88 42.37
N PRO A 6 16.78 -18.96 41.48
CA PRO A 6 17.95 -18.10 41.58
C PRO A 6 17.70 -16.71 40.99
N ILE A 7 18.20 -15.71 41.71
CA ILE A 7 18.34 -14.32 41.28
C ILE A 7 19.48 -14.26 40.25
N ILE A 8 19.17 -13.86 39.01
CA ILE A 8 20.18 -13.45 38.03
C ILE A 8 20.05 -11.93 37.87
N ALA A 9 21.05 -11.25 38.41
CA ALA A 9 21.34 -9.84 38.18
C ALA A 9 22.37 -9.72 37.04
N LEU A 10 22.62 -8.46 36.64
CA LEU A 10 23.66 -7.95 35.72
C LEU A 10 23.31 -8.00 34.22
N LEU A 11 23.61 -7.00 33.38
CA LEU A 11 24.41 -5.78 33.54
C LEU A 11 24.04 -4.85 32.35
N ALA A 12 23.97 -3.54 32.59
CA ALA A 12 23.79 -2.52 31.58
C ALA A 12 25.04 -2.33 30.71
N LEU A 13 24.87 -2.07 29.41
CA LEU A 13 25.90 -1.47 28.55
C LEU A 13 25.24 -0.46 27.61
N LEU A 14 25.39 0.81 27.96
CA LEU A 14 25.14 1.98 27.11
C LEU A 14 26.33 2.13 26.15
N PHE A 15 26.07 2.11 24.84
CA PHE A 15 27.00 2.61 23.83
C PHE A 15 26.37 3.82 23.14
N VAL A 16 26.81 5.02 23.56
CA VAL A 16 26.61 6.27 22.82
C VAL A 16 27.76 6.37 21.81
N SER A 17 27.43 6.34 20.52
CA SER A 17 28.39 6.60 19.44
C SER A 17 27.91 7.80 18.64
N ALA A 18 28.57 8.94 18.84
CA ALA A 18 28.34 10.17 18.11
C ALA A 18 28.95 10.08 16.69
N LEU A 19 28.15 10.38 15.66
CA LEU A 19 28.60 10.55 14.29
C LEU A 19 29.06 12.00 14.04
N PRO A 20 30.13 12.24 13.27
CA PRO A 20 30.57 13.58 12.90
C PRO A 20 29.69 14.17 11.79
N GLN A 21 29.15 15.37 12.02
CA GLN A 21 28.47 16.16 11.00
C GLN A 21 29.50 16.78 10.03
N ARG A 22 29.36 16.45 8.75
CA ARG A 22 30.09 17.05 7.62
C ARG A 22 29.36 18.35 7.23
N SER A 23 29.98 19.50 7.49
CA SER A 23 29.44 20.79 7.07
C SER A 23 29.72 21.05 5.59
N VAL A 24 28.70 21.50 4.87
CA VAL A 24 28.70 21.74 3.42
C VAL A 24 29.28 23.12 3.10
N GLN A 25 30.08 23.17 2.05
CA GLN A 25 30.70 24.35 1.47
C GLN A 25 29.92 24.77 0.22
N GLY A 26 29.69 26.07 0.03
CA GLY A 26 29.09 26.60 -1.20
C GLY A 26 28.76 28.09 -1.09
N ALA A 27 29.71 28.92 -1.49
CA ALA A 27 29.59 30.36 -1.68
C ALA A 27 29.19 30.68 -3.14
N SER A 28 28.89 31.97 -3.38
CA SER A 28 28.70 32.67 -4.67
C SER A 28 27.27 32.64 -5.25
N ASP A 29 26.72 33.70 -5.83
CA ASP A 29 27.10 35.11 -5.98
C ASP A 29 25.82 35.87 -6.41
N GLU A 30 25.67 37.13 -5.99
CA GLU A 30 24.71 38.08 -6.55
C GLU A 30 25.16 38.56 -7.94
N VAL A 31 24.26 38.64 -8.93
CA VAL A 31 24.30 39.71 -9.95
C VAL A 31 22.87 40.13 -10.35
N SER A 32 22.62 41.41 -10.10
CA SER A 32 21.53 42.25 -10.54
C SER A 32 21.72 42.71 -12.00
N ALA A 33 20.66 42.66 -12.82
CA ALA A 33 20.43 43.61 -13.92
C ALA A 33 19.01 43.47 -14.51
N LEU A 34 18.37 44.61 -14.76
CA LEU A 34 17.08 44.82 -15.43
C LEU A 34 17.33 45.95 -16.48
N PRO A 35 16.37 46.31 -17.36
CA PRO A 35 15.80 45.60 -18.52
C PRO A 35 16.13 46.32 -19.85
N GLU A 36 15.94 45.67 -21.01
CA GLU A 36 15.78 46.42 -22.27
C GLU A 36 14.87 45.67 -23.28
N LYS A 37 13.89 46.40 -23.81
CA LYS A 37 12.98 46.10 -24.94
C LYS A 37 13.07 47.37 -25.79
N PRO A 38 13.16 47.36 -27.14
CA PRO A 38 12.09 46.83 -28.00
C PRO A 38 12.54 46.30 -29.39
N ASP A 39 11.82 45.34 -29.95
CA ASP A 39 11.53 45.38 -31.40
C ASP A 39 10.30 44.54 -31.74
N ALA A 40 9.45 45.10 -32.59
CA ALA A 40 8.22 44.49 -33.08
C ALA A 40 8.47 43.80 -34.43
N PRO A 41 7.74 42.71 -34.74
CA PRO A 41 7.39 42.48 -36.13
C PRO A 41 5.91 42.10 -36.34
N LEU A 42 5.31 42.85 -37.27
CA LEU A 42 4.33 42.48 -38.31
C LEU A 42 3.14 41.58 -37.93
N ALA A 43 1.95 42.18 -38.02
CA ALA A 43 0.67 41.49 -37.99
C ALA A 43 0.53 40.52 -39.18
N VAL A 44 0.31 39.23 -38.88
CA VAL A 44 -0.10 38.22 -39.85
C VAL A 44 -1.59 37.92 -39.58
N THR A 45 -2.45 38.29 -40.53
CA THR A 45 -3.87 37.93 -40.50
C THR A 45 -4.03 36.49 -40.96
N SER A 46 -4.30 35.57 -40.03
CA SER A 46 -4.66 34.18 -40.32
C SER A 46 -6.18 34.03 -40.43
N THR A 47 -6.66 33.66 -41.61
CA THR A 47 -8.04 33.19 -41.84
C THR A 47 -8.25 31.86 -41.13
N PRO A 48 -9.29 31.67 -40.28
CA PRO A 48 -9.52 30.40 -39.62
C PRO A 48 -10.12 29.37 -40.61
N THR A 49 -9.42 28.25 -40.78
CA THR A 49 -9.94 27.04 -41.44
C THR A 49 -11.04 26.42 -40.56
N PRO A 50 -12.21 26.02 -41.10
CA PRO A 50 -13.24 25.35 -40.31
C PRO A 50 -12.74 24.00 -39.78
N LEU A 51 -12.88 23.79 -38.46
CA LEU A 51 -12.56 22.52 -37.79
C LEU A 51 -13.53 21.41 -38.27
N PRO A 52 -13.06 20.16 -38.46
CA PRO A 52 -13.94 19.02 -38.68
C PRO A 52 -14.83 18.80 -37.44
N GLN A 53 -16.12 18.62 -37.70
CA GLN A 53 -17.15 18.41 -36.69
C GLN A 53 -16.95 17.05 -36.00
N PRO A 54 -17.06 16.94 -34.66
CA PRO A 54 -16.93 15.68 -33.95
C PRO A 54 -18.04 14.72 -34.41
N THR A 55 -17.64 13.51 -34.78
CA THR A 55 -18.56 12.39 -35.03
C THR A 55 -19.02 11.87 -33.68
N ASP A 56 -20.33 11.80 -33.47
CA ASP A 56 -20.92 11.24 -32.25
C ASP A 56 -20.53 9.76 -32.12
N GLU A 57 -19.61 9.46 -31.20
CA GLU A 57 -19.30 8.10 -30.80
C GLU A 57 -20.44 7.57 -29.93
N PRO A 58 -21.00 6.37 -30.19
CA PRO A 58 -22.06 5.82 -29.37
C PRO A 58 -21.56 5.61 -27.93
N ALA A 59 -22.17 6.34 -27.00
CA ALA A 59 -21.88 6.24 -25.58
C ALA A 59 -21.99 4.78 -25.11
N GLY A 60 -20.87 4.19 -24.71
CA GLY A 60 -20.82 2.88 -24.07
C GLY A 60 -21.80 2.87 -22.90
N THR A 61 -22.72 1.91 -22.88
CA THR A 61 -23.66 1.74 -21.79
C THR A 61 -22.88 1.34 -20.55
N ALA A 62 -22.64 2.29 -19.64
CA ALA A 62 -22.05 2.00 -18.34
C ALA A 62 -22.96 1.01 -17.61
N THR A 63 -22.43 -0.16 -17.27
CA THR A 63 -23.12 -1.10 -16.38
C THR A 63 -23.22 -0.41 -15.02
N PRO A 64 -24.42 -0.32 -14.42
CA PRO A 64 -24.58 0.34 -13.12
C PRO A 64 -23.69 -0.33 -12.09
N GLU A 65 -22.87 0.47 -11.41
CA GLU A 65 -22.07 -0.01 -10.29
C GLU A 65 -23.03 -0.52 -9.19
N PRO A 66 -22.84 -1.75 -8.68
CA PRO A 66 -23.68 -2.27 -7.61
C PRO A 66 -23.72 -1.30 -6.42
N PRO A 67 -24.85 -1.18 -5.70
CA PRO A 67 -24.91 -0.35 -4.51
C PRO A 67 -23.82 -0.77 -3.51
N ARG A 68 -22.90 0.15 -3.19
CA ARG A 68 -21.93 -0.06 -2.12
C ARG A 68 -22.70 -0.02 -0.82
N ILE A 69 -22.82 -1.16 -0.13
CA ILE A 69 -23.28 -1.20 1.25
C ILE A 69 -22.01 -1.14 2.11
N PRO A 70 -21.73 0.00 2.78
CA PRO A 70 -20.53 0.12 3.57
C PRO A 70 -20.49 -0.92 4.69
N GLY A 71 -19.27 -1.35 5.03
CA GLY A 71 -18.91 -1.63 6.40
C GLY A 71 -19.47 -2.92 7.03
N ARG A 72 -19.31 -4.08 6.37
CA ARG A 72 -19.71 -5.36 6.97
C ARG A 72 -18.74 -6.52 6.78
N ALA A 73 -17.73 -6.37 5.95
CA ALA A 73 -16.66 -7.36 5.86
C ALA A 73 -15.55 -6.97 6.84
N CYS A 74 -14.89 -7.97 7.39
CA CYS A 74 -13.71 -7.82 8.22
C CYS A 74 -12.69 -8.86 7.80
N LEU A 75 -11.41 -8.51 7.93
CA LEU A 75 -10.33 -9.44 7.68
C LEU A 75 -9.27 -9.38 8.75
N ARG A 76 -8.49 -10.45 8.86
CA ARG A 76 -7.25 -10.50 9.63
C ARG A 76 -6.19 -11.18 8.78
N ILE A 77 -5.03 -10.55 8.60
CA ILE A 77 -3.86 -11.21 8.02
C ILE A 77 -3.24 -12.03 9.16
N ASN A 78 -3.14 -13.35 9.00
CA ASN A 78 -2.76 -14.27 10.07
C ASN A 78 -1.65 -15.22 9.62
N PHE A 79 -0.60 -15.38 10.42
CA PHE A 79 0.51 -16.31 10.13
C PHE A 79 0.41 -17.62 10.92
N GLU A 80 -0.66 -17.83 11.70
CA GLU A 80 -0.82 -18.98 12.59
C GLU A 80 -0.71 -20.33 11.87
N VAL A 81 -1.30 -20.47 10.69
CA VAL A 81 -1.28 -21.75 9.95
C VAL A 81 0.05 -22.04 9.28
N SER A 82 0.75 -21.02 8.76
CA SER A 82 2.09 -21.21 8.17
C SER A 82 3.16 -21.47 9.23
N GLY A 83 2.98 -20.91 10.44
CA GLY A 83 3.99 -20.90 11.50
C GLY A 83 5.09 -19.86 11.29
N ASP A 84 4.93 -19.01 10.27
CA ASP A 84 5.82 -17.90 9.98
C ASP A 84 5.53 -16.70 10.90
N VAL A 85 6.29 -15.62 10.71
CA VAL A 85 6.04 -14.32 11.33
C VAL A 85 6.17 -13.22 10.30
N ALA A 86 5.51 -12.10 10.56
CA ALA A 86 5.64 -10.89 9.76
C ALA A 86 7.07 -10.33 9.84
N GLN A 87 7.58 -9.86 8.70
CA GLN A 87 8.73 -8.96 8.59
C GLN A 87 8.25 -7.49 8.58
N VAL A 88 9.16 -6.56 8.89
CA VAL A 88 8.88 -5.11 8.87
C VAL A 88 8.47 -4.66 7.46
N GLY A 89 7.30 -4.04 7.34
CA GLY A 89 6.80 -3.51 6.08
C GLY A 89 5.27 -3.42 6.06
N THR A 90 4.71 -3.16 4.89
CA THR A 90 3.26 -3.01 4.71
C THR A 90 2.71 -4.26 4.03
N TYR A 91 1.67 -4.85 4.60
CA TYR A 91 0.92 -5.94 3.99
C TYR A 91 -0.36 -5.36 3.40
N GLU A 92 -0.51 -5.46 2.08
CA GLU A 92 -1.70 -5.06 1.35
C GLU A 92 -2.57 -6.27 1.05
N VAL A 93 -3.86 -6.20 1.38
CA VAL A 93 -4.87 -7.13 0.84
C VAL A 93 -5.58 -6.44 -0.29
N ALA A 94 -5.55 -7.04 -1.48
CA ALA A 94 -6.25 -6.51 -2.65
C ALA A 94 -7.16 -7.57 -3.28
N GLU A 95 -8.29 -7.14 -3.82
CA GLU A 95 -9.10 -7.99 -4.69
C GLU A 95 -8.27 -8.43 -5.91
N VAL A 96 -8.58 -9.60 -6.46
CA VAL A 96 -7.96 -10.08 -7.72
C VAL A 96 -8.20 -9.11 -8.89
N SER A 97 -9.21 -8.24 -8.79
CA SER A 97 -9.44 -7.13 -9.73
C SER A 97 -8.39 -6.01 -9.66
N GLY A 98 -7.49 -6.04 -8.67
CA GLY A 98 -6.45 -5.04 -8.42
C GLY A 98 -6.85 -3.94 -7.43
N ARG A 99 -8.05 -4.02 -6.83
CA ARG A 99 -8.51 -3.01 -5.87
C ARG A 99 -8.00 -3.31 -4.45
N SER A 100 -7.25 -2.38 -3.88
CA SER A 100 -6.84 -2.43 -2.46
C SER A 100 -8.06 -2.44 -1.53
N LEU A 101 -8.04 -3.35 -0.56
CA LEU A 101 -9.08 -3.49 0.47
C LEU A 101 -8.59 -3.01 1.84
N ALA A 102 -7.36 -3.38 2.20
CA ALA A 102 -6.79 -3.07 3.50
C ALA A 102 -5.26 -3.05 3.41
N SER A 103 -4.66 -2.29 4.32
CA SER A 103 -3.22 -2.29 4.55
C SER A 103 -2.92 -2.45 6.03
N TRP A 104 -1.84 -3.16 6.35
CA TRP A 104 -1.33 -3.31 7.70
C TRP A 104 0.18 -3.11 7.74
N ASP A 105 0.63 -2.11 8.49
CA ASP A 105 2.05 -1.92 8.77
C ASP A 105 2.46 -2.81 9.93
N ALA A 106 3.28 -3.82 9.64
CA ALA A 106 3.73 -4.79 10.63
C ALA A 106 5.16 -4.50 11.07
N GLN A 107 5.46 -4.93 12.29
CA GLN A 107 6.82 -5.02 12.81
C GLN A 107 7.30 -6.48 12.76
N ASP A 108 8.62 -6.65 12.82
CA ASP A 108 9.25 -7.97 12.86
C ASP A 108 8.71 -8.82 14.01
N GLY A 109 8.37 -10.08 13.70
CA GLY A 109 7.90 -11.05 14.67
C GLY A 109 6.41 -10.96 15.03
N TRP A 110 5.63 -10.06 14.41
CA TRP A 110 4.18 -10.03 14.61
C TRP A 110 3.50 -11.25 13.98
N GLN A 111 2.46 -11.79 14.63
CA GLN A 111 1.75 -13.00 14.16
C GLN A 111 0.45 -12.70 13.41
N ASP A 112 -0.19 -11.55 13.68
CA ASP A 112 -1.42 -11.16 12.97
C ASP A 112 -1.67 -9.65 13.02
N SER A 113 -2.51 -9.17 12.10
CA SER A 113 -2.89 -7.75 11.97
C SER A 113 -3.90 -7.25 13.01
N GLY A 114 -4.44 -8.13 13.84
CA GLY A 114 -5.76 -7.93 14.43
C GLY A 114 -6.87 -7.89 13.37
N TRP A 115 -8.10 -7.66 13.81
CA TRP A 115 -9.24 -7.52 12.92
C TRP A 115 -9.29 -6.11 12.32
N ILE A 116 -9.30 -6.05 10.99
CA ILE A 116 -9.56 -4.85 10.19
C ILE A 116 -11.03 -4.89 9.80
N TYR A 117 -11.79 -3.87 10.24
CA TYR A 117 -13.24 -3.81 10.08
C TYR A 117 -13.66 -2.89 8.94
N ASP A 118 -14.96 -2.92 8.68
CA ASP A 118 -15.67 -2.03 7.79
C ASP A 118 -15.16 -2.04 6.34
N LEU A 119 -14.65 -3.18 5.88
CA LEU A 119 -14.15 -3.34 4.53
C LEU A 119 -15.29 -3.19 3.52
N GLU A 120 -15.07 -2.32 2.54
CA GLU A 120 -15.91 -2.23 1.37
C GLU A 120 -15.41 -3.21 0.31
N ILE A 121 -16.22 -4.22 -0.03
CA ILE A 121 -15.93 -5.21 -1.08
C ILE A 121 -16.88 -5.06 -2.28
N SER A 122 -16.37 -5.32 -3.49
CA SER A 122 -17.06 -5.01 -4.76
C SER A 122 -18.33 -5.83 -4.96
N TYR A 123 -18.34 -7.07 -4.46
CA TYR A 123 -19.44 -8.02 -4.55
C TYR A 123 -19.78 -8.58 -3.17
N ASP A 124 -20.77 -9.47 -3.07
CA ASP A 124 -21.13 -10.10 -1.79
C ASP A 124 -20.01 -10.99 -1.23
N ALA A 125 -19.16 -11.53 -2.11
CA ALA A 125 -17.88 -12.15 -1.77
C ALA A 125 -16.87 -11.85 -2.87
N VAL A 126 -15.60 -11.70 -2.50
CA VAL A 126 -14.48 -11.39 -3.41
C VAL A 126 -13.28 -12.27 -3.09
N TYR A 127 -12.52 -12.61 -4.14
CA TYR A 127 -11.21 -13.24 -3.99
C TYR A 127 -10.14 -12.19 -3.77
N VAL A 128 -9.15 -12.51 -2.95
CA VAL A 128 -8.09 -11.58 -2.57
C VAL A 128 -6.70 -12.20 -2.68
N ASN A 129 -5.73 -11.34 -3.00
CA ASN A 129 -4.30 -11.57 -2.84
C ASN A 129 -3.78 -10.79 -1.63
N VAL A 130 -2.66 -11.25 -1.06
CA VAL A 130 -1.92 -10.50 -0.05
C VAL A 130 -0.51 -10.22 -0.58
N PHE A 131 -0.11 -8.95 -0.56
CA PHE A 131 1.20 -8.49 -0.97
C PHE A 131 1.96 -7.97 0.24
N TYR A 132 3.23 -8.32 0.35
CA TYR A 132 4.17 -7.71 1.29
C TYR A 132 5.02 -6.68 0.54
N HIS A 133 5.02 -5.45 1.06
CA HIS A 133 5.85 -4.35 0.61
C HIS A 133 6.96 -4.12 1.65
N PRO A 134 8.21 -4.50 1.35
CA PRO A 134 9.34 -4.32 2.24
C PRO A 134 9.57 -2.85 2.61
N ALA A 135 9.87 -2.58 3.88
CA ALA A 135 10.15 -1.21 4.35
C ALA A 135 11.44 -0.60 3.76
N ASP A 136 12.33 -1.43 3.21
CA ASP A 136 13.56 -1.00 2.54
C ASP A 136 13.35 -0.57 1.08
N GLY A 137 12.13 -0.68 0.56
CA GLY A 137 11.76 -0.32 -0.80
C GLY A 137 12.16 -1.35 -1.86
N SER A 138 12.53 -2.57 -1.46
CA SER A 138 12.72 -3.69 -2.39
C SER A 138 11.38 -4.15 -3.01
N ASP A 139 11.48 -5.04 -4.00
CA ASP A 139 10.32 -5.51 -4.75
C ASP A 139 9.27 -6.17 -3.86
N SER A 140 8.00 -5.96 -4.20
CA SER A 140 6.89 -6.55 -3.45
C SER A 140 6.78 -8.05 -3.69
N ILE A 141 6.39 -8.77 -2.64
CA ILE A 141 6.25 -10.23 -2.65
C ILE A 141 4.78 -10.58 -2.54
N THR A 142 4.28 -11.47 -3.39
CA THR A 142 2.96 -12.08 -3.19
C THR A 142 3.10 -13.18 -2.14
N MET A 143 2.34 -13.06 -1.06
CA MET A 143 2.32 -14.04 0.02
C MET A 143 1.56 -15.31 -0.41
N ALA A 144 1.99 -16.47 0.08
CA ALA A 144 1.24 -17.70 -0.08
C ALA A 144 0.01 -17.69 0.84
N ILE A 145 -1.14 -18.18 0.34
CA ILE A 145 -2.39 -18.26 1.10
C ILE A 145 -2.66 -19.72 1.50
N PHE A 146 -2.82 -19.96 2.79
CA PHE A 146 -2.91 -21.29 3.39
C PHE A 146 -4.34 -21.75 3.65
N ASN A 147 -5.31 -20.86 3.48
CA ASN A 147 -6.74 -21.19 3.53
C ASN A 147 -7.49 -20.63 2.30
N PRO A 148 -7.08 -21.02 1.09
CA PRO A 148 -7.68 -20.45 -0.12
C PRO A 148 -9.15 -20.83 -0.26
N ALA A 149 -9.88 -20.05 -1.05
CA ALA A 149 -11.22 -20.44 -1.45
C ALA A 149 -11.18 -21.74 -2.28
N PRO A 150 -12.24 -22.57 -2.22
CA PRO A 150 -12.29 -23.84 -2.94
C PRO A 150 -11.92 -23.69 -4.41
N ASP A 151 -11.05 -24.59 -4.89
CA ASP A 151 -10.58 -24.65 -6.28
C ASP A 151 -9.82 -23.40 -6.78
N THR A 152 -9.27 -22.59 -5.85
CA THR A 152 -8.43 -21.42 -6.17
C THR A 152 -7.16 -21.40 -5.31
N GLU A 153 -6.25 -20.47 -5.62
CA GLU A 153 -5.11 -20.10 -4.77
C GLU A 153 -5.35 -18.83 -3.94
N TYR A 154 -6.50 -18.17 -4.14
CA TYR A 154 -6.81 -16.87 -3.57
C TYR A 154 -7.50 -17.00 -2.23
N GLY A 155 -7.28 -16.03 -1.35
CA GLY A 155 -8.09 -15.85 -0.15
C GLY A 155 -9.49 -15.39 -0.52
N TRP A 156 -10.36 -15.27 0.47
CA TRP A 156 -11.71 -14.75 0.25
C TRP A 156 -12.19 -13.87 1.39
N VAL A 157 -12.99 -12.88 1.04
CA VAL A 157 -13.63 -11.94 1.95
C VAL A 157 -15.10 -11.82 1.54
N ALA A 158 -16.02 -11.86 2.50
CA ALA A 158 -17.45 -11.81 2.24
C ALA A 158 -18.18 -10.82 3.15
N ARG A 159 -19.25 -10.22 2.63
CA ARG A 159 -20.05 -9.23 3.35
C ARG A 159 -20.73 -9.89 4.56
N GLY A 160 -20.66 -9.22 5.70
CA GLY A 160 -21.29 -9.68 6.94
C GLY A 160 -20.51 -10.75 7.69
N MET A 161 -19.27 -11.05 7.27
CA MET A 161 -18.42 -12.06 7.89
C MET A 161 -16.99 -11.55 8.11
N CYS A 162 -16.35 -12.03 9.17
CA CYS A 162 -14.93 -11.81 9.42
C CYS A 162 -14.13 -13.03 8.96
N HIS A 163 -13.10 -12.81 8.14
CA HIS A 163 -12.22 -13.87 7.63
C HIS A 163 -10.77 -13.64 8.01
N ALA A 164 -10.16 -14.62 8.67
CA ALA A 164 -8.71 -14.68 8.72
C ALA A 164 -8.22 -15.15 7.34
N VAL A 165 -7.34 -14.39 6.72
CA VAL A 165 -6.56 -14.82 5.55
C VAL A 165 -5.25 -15.34 6.10
N GLU A 166 -5.09 -16.66 6.08
CA GLU A 166 -3.91 -17.35 6.58
C GLU A 166 -2.82 -17.24 5.53
N VAL A 167 -1.71 -16.60 5.87
CA VAL A 167 -0.60 -16.29 4.96
C VAL A 167 0.71 -16.87 5.43
N GLY A 168 1.66 -17.05 4.50
CA GLY A 168 3.04 -17.42 4.79
C GLY A 168 3.97 -16.98 3.67
N TRP A 169 5.27 -17.08 3.92
CA TRP A 169 6.29 -16.78 2.92
C TRP A 169 6.25 -17.82 1.77
N PRO A 170 6.52 -17.42 0.51
CA PRO A 170 6.46 -18.31 -0.65
C PRO A 170 7.58 -19.37 -0.70
#